data_AF-A0A242CYP4-F1
#
_entry.id   AF-A0A242CYP4-F1
#
_cell.length_a   1.000
_cell.length_b   1.000
_cell.length_c   1.000
_cell.angle_alpha   90.00
_cell.angle_beta   90.00
_cell.angle_gamma   90.00
#
_symmetry.space_group_name_H-M   'P 1'
#
loop_
_entity.id
_entity.type
_entity.pdbx_description
1 polymer ?
#
loop_
_entity_poly.entity_id
_entity_poly.type
_entity_poly.pdbx_seq_one_letter_code
_entity_poly.pdbx_strand_id
1 'polypeptide(L)'
;MKGLTSMLNNTSTRLTINEKVAVKTIDGVFRLGTIAAFGEHTVVISCGAYRYLARKEELLKLGYKLPPYKKKMGEKITRGIMWY
;
A
#
# COMPACT_ATOMS: atom_id res chain seq x y z
N MET A 1 31.12 -20.65 -21.08
CA MET A 1 30.23 -20.85 -19.91
C MET A 1 29.31 -19.64 -19.80
N LYS A 2 28.12 -19.69 -20.41
CA LYS A 2 27.12 -18.60 -20.33
C LYS A 2 26.15 -18.94 -19.19
N GLY A 3 26.54 -18.61 -17.97
CA GLY A 3 25.76 -18.86 -16.76
C GLY A 3 24.90 -17.66 -16.37
N LEU A 4 23.58 -17.85 -16.38
CA LEU A 4 22.64 -17.37 -15.36
C LEU A 4 22.60 -15.87 -14.99
N THR A 5 22.64 -14.94 -15.96
CA THR A 5 22.32 -13.51 -15.69
C THR A 5 20.96 -13.05 -16.22
N SER A 6 20.04 -13.98 -16.50
CA SER A 6 18.69 -13.69 -17.00
C SER A 6 17.55 -13.98 -16.00
N MET A 7 17.82 -13.93 -14.68
CA MET A 7 16.80 -14.11 -13.61
C MET A 7 16.63 -12.89 -12.68
N LEU A 8 16.93 -11.68 -13.16
CA LEU A 8 16.51 -10.44 -12.51
C LEU A 8 15.73 -9.58 -13.51
N ASN A 9 14.74 -10.22 -14.09
CA ASN A 9 13.59 -9.63 -14.74
C ASN A 9 12.90 -8.67 -13.75
N ASN A 10 13.41 -7.44 -13.70
CA ASN A 10 12.65 -6.18 -13.72
C ASN A 10 11.26 -6.17 -13.06
N THR A 11 11.11 -6.79 -11.90
CA THR A 11 9.90 -6.69 -11.10
C THR A 11 10.05 -5.45 -10.25
N SER A 12 9.69 -4.33 -10.86
CA SER A 12 8.99 -3.26 -10.15
C SER A 12 7.78 -3.87 -9.43
N THR A 13 7.99 -4.53 -8.29
CA THR A 13 6.95 -5.23 -7.53
C THR A 13 6.02 -4.17 -6.99
N ARG A 14 4.94 -3.95 -7.75
CA ARG A 14 3.89 -3.01 -7.44
C ARG A 14 3.17 -3.57 -6.22
N LEU A 15 3.32 -2.93 -5.07
CA LEU A 15 2.68 -3.40 -3.85
C LEU A 15 1.16 -3.49 -4.07
N THR A 16 0.60 -4.66 -3.82
CA THR A 16 -0.85 -4.90 -3.91
C THR A 16 -1.47 -5.09 -2.53
N ILE A 17 -2.78 -4.92 -2.45
CA ILE A 17 -3.54 -5.23 -1.22
C ILE A 17 -3.40 -6.74 -0.96
N ASN A 18 -3.30 -7.12 0.31
CA ASN A 18 -3.03 -8.47 0.82
C ASN A 18 -1.59 -8.99 0.67
N GLU A 19 -0.65 -8.19 0.17
CA GLU A 19 0.77 -8.57 0.24
C GLU A 19 1.34 -8.42 1.64
N LYS A 20 2.19 -9.39 2.03
CA LYS A 20 2.97 -9.34 3.28
C LYS A 20 4.14 -8.39 3.11
N VAL A 21 4.24 -7.42 4.01
CA VAL A 21 5.32 -6.44 4.04
C VAL A 21 5.87 -6.31 5.45
N ALA A 22 7.17 -6.06 5.54
CA ALA A 22 7.82 -5.60 6.76
C ALA A 22 8.07 -4.10 6.61
N VAL A 23 7.49 -3.28 7.49
CA VAL A 23 7.72 -1.83 7.47
C VAL A 23 7.76 -1.25 8.87
N LYS A 24 8.46 -0.12 8.98
CA LYS A 24 8.40 0.74 10.15
C LYS A 24 7.05 1.48 10.19
N THR A 25 6.29 1.20 11.23
CA THR A 25 5.04 1.92 11.54
C THR A 25 5.34 3.35 12.00
N ILE A 26 4.32 4.21 12.03
CA ILE A 26 4.47 5.59 12.53
C ILE A 26 4.97 5.66 13.98
N ASP A 27 4.72 4.61 14.76
CA ASP A 27 5.20 4.46 16.14
C ASP A 27 6.70 4.12 16.22
N GLY A 28 7.38 4.05 15.08
CA GLY A 28 8.79 3.72 14.98
C GLY A 28 9.11 2.22 15.13
N VAL A 29 8.09 1.38 15.32
CA VAL A 29 8.25 -0.07 15.48
C VAL A 29 8.18 -0.75 14.11
N PHE A 30 9.15 -1.63 13.84
CA PHE A 30 9.08 -2.52 12.67
C PHE A 30 8.06 -3.62 12.91
N ARG A 31 7.09 -3.73 12.00
CA ARG A 31 6.06 -4.77 12.06
C ARG A 31 5.93 -5.48 10.72
N LEU A 32 5.67 -6.77 10.81
CA LEU A 32 5.28 -7.64 9.70
C LEU A 32 3.76 -7.73 9.66
N GLY A 33 3.17 -7.43 8.50
CA GLY A 33 1.74 -7.54 8.31
C GLY A 33 1.37 -7.54 6.84
N THR A 34 0.07 -7.64 6.55
CA THR A 34 -0.45 -7.56 5.19
C THR A 34 -0.97 -6.16 4.89
N ILE A 35 -0.79 -5.67 3.67
CA ILE A 35 -1.37 -4.38 3.28
C ILE A 35 -2.89 -4.53 3.21
N ALA A 36 -3.61 -3.80 4.05
CA ALA A 36 -5.06 -3.77 4.05
C ALA A 36 -5.60 -2.69 3.10
N ALA A 37 -4.96 -1.51 3.08
CA ALA A 37 -5.40 -0.38 2.27
C ALA A 37 -4.27 0.62 2.01
N PHE A 38 -4.42 1.42 0.95
CA PHE A 38 -3.54 2.54 0.64
C PHE A 38 -4.29 3.86 0.85
N GLY A 39 -3.77 4.70 1.75
CA GLY A 39 -4.17 6.10 1.86
C GLY A 39 -3.39 6.97 0.88
N GLU A 40 -3.53 8.29 0.99
CA GLU A 40 -2.81 9.25 0.13
C GLU A 40 -1.31 9.26 0.45
N HIS A 41 -0.95 9.47 1.72
CA HIS A 41 0.44 9.48 2.22
C HIS A 41 0.78 8.29 3.12
N THR A 42 -0.22 7.49 3.50
CA THR A 42 -0.08 6.38 4.45
C THR A 42 -0.52 5.06 3.84
N VAL A 43 -0.11 3.96 4.46
CA VAL A 43 -0.54 2.60 4.15
C VAL A 43 -1.04 1.97 5.43
N VAL A 44 -2.18 1.29 5.34
CA VAL A 44 -2.77 0.53 6.44
C VAL A 44 -2.30 -0.90 6.34
N ILE A 45 -1.74 -1.41 7.43
CA ILE A 45 -1.18 -2.75 7.52
C ILE A 45 -1.92 -3.52 8.59
N SER A 46 -2.45 -4.69 8.24
CA SER A 46 -3.09 -5.61 9.16
C SER A 46 -2.07 -6.61 9.69
N CYS A 47 -1.96 -6.71 11.02
CA CYS A 47 -1.18 -7.73 11.71
C CYS A 47 -2.15 -8.47 12.64
N GLY A 48 -2.70 -9.58 12.17
CA GLY A 48 -3.81 -10.26 12.85
C GLY A 48 -5.04 -9.37 12.97
N ALA A 49 -5.56 -9.22 14.19
CA ALA A 49 -6.72 -8.38 14.51
C ALA A 49 -6.39 -6.87 14.56
N TYR A 50 -5.12 -6.49 14.62
CA TYR A 50 -4.69 -5.10 14.76
C TYR A 50 -4.35 -4.48 13.42
N ARG A 51 -4.68 -3.20 13.25
CA ARG A 51 -4.33 -2.39 12.08
C ARG A 51 -3.37 -1.30 12.50
N TYR A 52 -2.28 -1.17 11.75
CA TYR A 52 -1.23 -0.19 11.97
C TYR A 52 -1.11 0.72 10.76
N LEU A 53 -0.65 1.95 11.02
CA LEU A 53 -0.36 2.93 9.97
C LEU A 53 1.15 2.99 9.73
N ALA A 54 1.52 2.97 8.46
CA ALA A 54 2.89 3.19 8.01
C ALA A 54 2.92 4.33 6.99
N ARG A 55 4.02 5.08 6.94
CA ARG A 55 4.23 6.10 5.92
C ARG A 55 4.65 5.43 4.62
N LYS A 56 4.14 5.94 3.49
CA LYS A 56 4.58 5.48 2.16
C LYS A 56 6.06 5.72 1.91
N GLU A 57 6.60 6.78 2.48
CA GLU A 57 8.04 7.12 2.40
C GLU A 57 8.93 5.99 2.90
N GLU A 58 8.54 5.32 3.99
CA GLU A 58 9.29 4.21 4.55
C GLU A 58 9.28 2.98 3.62
N LEU A 59 8.16 2.74 2.92
CA LEU A 59 8.06 1.69 1.91
C LEU A 59 8.89 2.01 0.65
N LEU A 60 8.90 3.28 0.23
CA LEU A 60 9.73 3.75 -0.88
C LEU A 60 11.23 3.58 -0.57
N LYS A 61 11.66 3.89 0.66
CA LYS A 61 13.03 3.66 1.12
C LYS A 61 13.44 2.19 1.09
N LEU A 62 12.50 1.28 1.37
CA LEU A 62 12.71 -0.17 1.28
C LEU A 62 12.70 -0.69 -0.17
N GLY A 63 12.52 0.18 -1.16
CA GLY A 63 12.53 -0.18 -2.59
C GLY A 63 11.19 -0.63 -3.14
N TYR A 64 10.10 -0.52 -2.37
CA TYR A 64 8.78 -0.89 -2.86
C TYR A 64 8.18 0.17 -3.78
N LYS A 65 7.57 -0.26 -4.90
CA LYS A 65 6.80 0.63 -5.77
C LYS A 65 5.33 0.65 -5.35
N LEU A 66 4.92 1.73 -4.72
CA LEU A 66 3.53 1.96 -4.34
C LEU A 66 2.68 2.33 -5.57
N PRO A 67 1.46 1.80 -5.70
CA PRO A 67 0.56 2.26 -6.74
C PRO A 67 0.21 3.75 -6.53
N PRO A 68 0.06 4.52 -7.62
CA PRO A 68 -0.45 5.89 -7.50
C PRO A 68 -1.82 5.83 -6.83
N TYR A 69 -1.97 6.61 -5.76
CA TYR A 69 -3.25 6.72 -5.05
C TYR A 69 -4.29 7.29 -6.02
N LYS A 70 -5.20 6.44 -6.49
CA LYS A 70 -6.38 6.90 -7.21
C LYS A 70 -7.38 7.38 -6.16
N LYS A 71 -7.35 8.67 -5.85
CA LYS A 71 -8.46 9.34 -5.16
C LYS A 71 -9.71 9.01 -5.97
N LYS A 72 -10.66 8.26 -5.39
CA LYS A 72 -11.98 8.07 -6.03
C LYS A 72 -12.60 9.46 -6.12
N MET A 73 -12.45 10.08 -7.28
CA MET A 73 -13.02 11.38 -7.58
C MET A 73 -14.52 11.17 -7.77
N GLY A 74 -15.29 11.52 -6.74
CA GLY A 74 -16.73 11.79 -6.80
C GLY A 74 -17.63 10.66 -7.27
N GLU A 75 -18.07 9.80 -6.34
CA GLU A 75 -19.48 9.42 -6.39
C GLU A 75 -20.28 10.71 -6.10
N LYS A 76 -20.75 11.38 -7.16
CA LYS A 76 -21.82 12.37 -7.05
C LYS A 76 -23.00 11.65 -6.42
N ILE A 77 -23.18 11.83 -5.11
CA ILE A 77 -24.43 11.50 -4.46
C ILE A 77 -25.43 12.52 -5.01
N THR A 78 -26.13 12.15 -6.07
CA THR A 78 -27.32 12.87 -6.53
C THR A 78 -28.37 12.69 -5.43
N ARG A 79 -28.30 13.51 -4.38
CA ARG A 79 -29.37 13.64 -3.40
C ARG A 79 -30.57 14.19 -4.17
N GLY A 80 -31.48 13.32 -4.57
CA GLY A 80 -32.83 13.69 -4.95
C GLY A 80 -33.47 14.35 -3.74
N ILE A 81 -33.49 15.68 -3.72
CA ILE A 81 -34.21 16.46 -2.73
C ILE A 81 -35.68 16.42 -3.18
N MET A 82 -36.46 15.52 -2.60
CA MET A 82 -37.91 15.48 -2.75
C MET A 82 -38.48 16.33 -1.60
N TRP A 83 -38.90 17.55 -1.92
CA TRP A 83 -39.73 18.35 -1.03
C TRP A 83 -41.18 17.91 -1.24
N TYR A 84 -41.83 17.44 -0.16
CA TYR A 84 -43.29 17.37 -0.05
C TYR A 84 -43.79 18.64 0.61
#